data_AF-A0A661GPX4-F1
#
_entry.id   AF-A0A661GPX4-F1
#
_cell.length_a   1.000
_cell.length_b   1.000
_cell.length_c   1.000
_cell.angle_alpha   90.00
_cell.angle_beta   90.00
_cell.angle_gamma   90.00
#
_symmetry.space_group_name_H-M   'P 1'
#
loop_
_entity.id
_entity.type
_entity.pdbx_description
1 polymer ?
#
loop_
_entity_poly.entity_id
_entity_poly.type
_entity_poly.pdbx_seq_one_letter_code
_entity_poly.pdbx_strand_id
1 'polypeptide(L)' 'CLPAYRGMEVSAELLEDENISVVWDEAENRLHAQKALMLHLLQLST' A
#
# COMPACT_ATOMS: atom_id res chain seq x y z
N CYS A 1 -3.73 4.05 2.10
CA CYS A 1 -2.53 3.69 2.87
C CYS A 1 -2.43 4.46 4.18
N LEU A 2 -1.84 3.78 5.18
CA LEU A 2 -1.35 4.19 6.51
C LEU A 2 -0.69 5.60 6.60
N PRO A 3 -0.56 6.15 7.83
CA PRO A 3 -0.95 5.57 9.13
C PRO A 3 -2.46 5.59 9.38
N ALA A 4 -2.96 4.57 10.08
CA ALA A 4 -4.33 4.47 10.58
C ALA A 4 -4.35 4.52 12.11
N TYR A 5 -5.37 5.18 12.68
CA TYR A 5 -5.60 5.17 14.11
C TYR A 5 -6.46 3.95 14.47
N ARG A 6 -5.83 2.96 15.11
CA ARG A 6 -6.51 1.73 15.56
C ARG A 6 -7.68 2.06 16.48
N GLY A 7 -8.82 1.44 16.23
CA GLY A 7 -10.06 1.63 16.99
C GLY A 7 -10.86 2.89 16.62
N MET A 8 -10.36 3.72 15.69
CA MET A 8 -11.07 4.90 15.20
C MET A 8 -11.60 4.68 13.78
N GLU A 9 -10.73 4.60 12.77
CA GLU A 9 -11.18 4.36 11.39
C GLU A 9 -11.35 2.86 11.07
N VAL A 10 -10.62 2.00 11.79
CA VAL A 10 -10.61 0.55 11.59
C VAL A 10 -10.33 -0.12 12.93
N SER A 11 -10.99 -1.25 13.22
CA SER A 11 -10.73 -1.99 14.46
C SER A 11 -9.32 -2.57 14.44
N ALA A 12 -8.72 -2.72 15.62
CA ALA A 12 -7.41 -3.33 15.74
C ALA A 12 -7.44 -4.79 15.26
N GLU A 13 -8.53 -5.54 15.52
CA GLU A 13 -8.62 -6.92 15.07
C GLU A 13 -8.63 -7.02 13.55
N LEU A 14 -9.40 -6.17 12.86
CA LEU A 14 -9.50 -6.22 11.40
C LEU A 14 -8.20 -5.76 10.73
N LEU A 15 -7.52 -4.74 11.27
CA LEU A 15 -6.28 -4.23 10.69
C LEU A 15 -5.14 -5.28 10.76
N GLU A 16 -5.12 -6.12 11.79
CA GLU A 16 -4.10 -7.15 12.03
C GLU A 16 -4.54 -8.56 11.57
N ASP A 17 -5.74 -8.72 11.00
CA ASP A 17 -6.22 -10.03 10.53
C ASP A 17 -5.44 -10.51 9.30
N GLU A 18 -4.71 -11.62 9.43
CA GLU A 18 -3.84 -12.16 8.38
C GLU A 18 -4.58 -12.70 7.15
N ASN A 19 -5.89 -13.01 7.25
CA ASN A 19 -6.67 -13.57 6.14
C ASN A 19 -7.42 -12.48 5.36
N ILE A 20 -7.70 -11.34 5.98
CA ILE A 20 -8.55 -10.27 5.43
C ILE A 20 -7.74 -9.00 5.17
N SER A 21 -6.80 -8.64 6.04
CA SER A 21 -6.05 -7.38 5.93
C SER A 21 -4.94 -7.50 4.89
N VAL A 22 -4.97 -6.58 3.92
CA VAL A 22 -3.94 -6.45 2.88
C VAL A 22 -3.14 -5.15 3.02
N VAL A 23 -3.22 -4.50 4.19
CA VAL A 23 -2.64 -3.17 4.41
C VAL A 23 -1.11 -3.17 4.27
N TRP A 24 -0.47 -4.28 4.60
CA TRP A 24 0.98 -4.46 4.46
C TRP A 24 1.38 -4.68 3.00
N ASP A 25 0.61 -5.49 2.27
CA ASP A 25 0.80 -5.66 0.82
C ASP A 25 0.55 -4.35 0.06
N GLU A 26 -0.47 -3.55 0.44
CA GLU A 26 -0.71 -2.22 -0.11
C GLU A 26 0.52 -1.30 0.12
N ALA A 27 1.10 -1.33 1.32
CA ALA A 27 2.28 -0.56 1.66
C ALA A 27 3.53 -1.01 0.89
N GLU A 28 3.76 -2.31 0.73
CA GLU A 28 4.86 -2.84 -0.09
C GLU A 28 4.67 -2.48 -1.57
N ASN A 29 3.46 -2.68 -2.10
CA ASN A 29 3.14 -2.43 -3.51
C ASN A 29 3.32 -0.98 -3.92
N ARG A 30 3.38 -0.02 -2.98
CA ARG A 30 3.81 1.35 -3.27
C ARG A 30 5.19 1.39 -3.91
N LEU A 31 6.16 0.61 -3.44
CA LEU A 31 7.50 0.56 -4.01
C LEU A 31 7.47 0.04 -5.44
N HIS A 32 6.78 -1.07 -5.67
CA HIS A 32 6.71 -1.72 -6.97
C HIS A 32 5.99 -0.84 -8.00
N ALA A 33 4.85 -0.27 -7.61
CA ALA A 33 4.08 0.65 -8.45
C ALA A 33 4.86 1.92 -8.79
N GLN A 34 5.58 2.49 -7.81
CA GLN A 34 6.40 3.69 -8.05
C GLN A 34 7.57 3.40 -8.99
N LYS A 35 8.26 2.25 -8.84
CA LYS A 35 9.31 1.82 -9.79
C LYS A 35 8.77 1.69 -11.21
N ALA A 36 7.61 1.03 -11.36
CA ALA A 36 6.98 0.86 -12.67
C ALA A 36 6.59 2.22 -13.28
N LEU A 37 6.03 3.13 -12.48
CA LEU A 37 5.67 4.47 -12.92
C LEU A 37 6.90 5.27 -13.36
N MET A 38 7.99 5.23 -12.59
CA MET A 38 9.24 5.92 -12.97
C MET A 38 9.79 5.39 -14.30
N LEU A 39 9.83 4.07 -14.49
CA LEU A 39 10.27 3.46 -15.75
C LEU A 39 9.38 3.87 -16.92
N HIS A 40 8.06 3.86 -16.72
CA HIS A 40 7.10 4.27 -17.74
C HIS A 40 7.30 5.73 -18.17
N LEU A 41 7.46 6.66 -17.21
CA LEU A 41 7.69 8.07 -17.49
C LEU A 41 9.03 8.31 -18.19
N LEU A 42 10.09 7.58 -17.80
CA LEU A 42 11.39 7.64 -18.47
C LEU A 42 11.30 7.16 -19.92
N GLN A 43 10.58 6.06 -20.18
CA GLN A 43 10.37 5.54 -21.54
C GLN A 43 9.57 6.50 -22.43
N LEU A 44 8.54 7.15 -21.89
CA LEU A 44 7.75 8.15 -22.62
C LEU A 44 8.52 9.45 -22.92
N SER A 45 9.63 9.69 -22.23
CA SER A 45 10.48 10.88 -22.40
C SER A 45 11.59 10.69 -23.44
N THR A 46 11.63 9.53 -24.11
CA THR A 46 12.63 9.16 -25.13
C THR A 46 11.95 8.96 -26.47
#